data_AF-A0A0R1XRE7-F1
#
_entry.id   AF-A0A0R1XRE7-F1
#
_cell.length_a   1.000
_cell.length_b   1.000
_cell.length_c   1.000
_cell.angle_alpha   90.00
_cell.angle_beta   90.00
_cell.angle_gamma   90.00
#
_symmetry.space_group_name_H-M   'P 1'
#
loop_
_entity.id
_entity.type
_entity.pdbx_description
1 polymer ?
#
loop_
_entity_poly.entity_id
_entity_poly.type
_entity_poly.pdbx_seq_one_letter_code
_entity_poly.pdbx_strand_id
1 'polypeptide(L)'
;MPCFNEEAVIKQTIQHLLSFGEFEVVVVDDASTDNSAAEIRQIRSPRLHLLQRQLPDAHTGKGDVLNFALDYIRQQIKQRGTAPEKTIVGVVDADAELAPNAAQRLNGYFSLPAGNVCQMRVKMYPHFKTELQILQDIEFFSINHMTQIMRMYTGTVGLSGNGQFFRLAPILAKIGPHPWGNALLDDYELTIKMLLKGLHVDYMTETCVYQEALASLKKFIRQRSRWVQGDLNCLKYLPAIVKSRRLKTVQKTGIYYFLCQPWINVLADTAIIVLTVFSFFHLDKLFSNLPGLALVAMVVLVALFSLLWGIVFSFFYRHDLHHFGEPAITWRQYLLLPFGVSYLYVVLFFSIVMAFWRWLFHENSWIKTEHGKG
;
A
#
# COMPACT_ATOMS: atom_id res chain seq x y z
N MET A 1 3.21 -6.64 14.18
CA MET A 1 2.18 -7.19 13.29
C MET A 1 0.81 -6.99 13.93
N PRO A 2 -0.03 -6.07 13.43
CA PRO A 2 -1.41 -5.94 13.89
C PRO A 2 -2.24 -7.15 13.43
N CYS A 3 -3.13 -7.64 14.29
CA CYS A 3 -3.96 -8.81 14.02
C CYS A 3 -5.40 -8.53 14.44
N PHE A 4 -6.35 -8.80 13.55
CA PHE A 4 -7.78 -8.79 13.87
C PHE A 4 -8.51 -9.75 12.94
N ASN A 5 -8.95 -10.90 13.46
CA ASN A 5 -9.62 -11.97 12.73
C ASN A 5 -8.83 -12.61 11.58
N GLU A 6 -7.56 -12.98 11.80
CA GLU A 6 -6.63 -13.48 10.78
C GLU A 6 -6.26 -14.97 10.97
N GLU A 7 -7.16 -15.79 11.53
CA GLU A 7 -6.89 -17.20 11.87
C GLU A 7 -6.37 -18.04 10.68
N ALA A 8 -6.77 -17.68 9.45
CA ALA A 8 -6.42 -18.41 8.24
C ALA A 8 -4.96 -18.25 7.80
N VAL A 9 -4.32 -17.12 8.13
CA VAL A 9 -3.00 -16.73 7.57
C VAL A 9 -1.93 -16.50 8.65
N ILE A 10 -2.34 -16.09 9.85
CA ILE A 10 -1.45 -15.56 10.88
C ILE A 10 -0.34 -16.53 11.30
N LYS A 11 -0.66 -17.83 11.37
CA LYS A 11 0.29 -18.86 11.80
C LYS A 11 1.44 -19.04 10.83
N GLN A 12 1.13 -19.13 9.54
CA GLN A 12 2.13 -19.27 8.48
C GLN A 12 3.02 -18.04 8.43
N THR A 13 2.44 -16.84 8.48
CA THR A 13 3.20 -15.57 8.51
C THR A 13 4.15 -15.49 9.70
N ILE A 14 3.72 -15.87 10.91
CA ILE A 14 4.60 -15.87 12.09
C ILE A 14 5.74 -16.87 11.93
N GLN A 15 5.45 -18.10 11.48
CA GLN A 15 6.46 -19.13 11.27
C GLN A 15 7.49 -18.69 10.22
N HIS A 16 7.04 -18.08 9.13
CA HIS A 16 7.90 -17.51 8.10
C HIS A 16 8.83 -16.42 8.66
N LEU A 17 8.28 -15.44 9.38
CA LEU A 17 9.07 -14.37 9.99
C LEU A 17 10.08 -14.90 11.02
N LEU A 18 9.69 -15.91 11.80
CA LEU A 18 10.59 -16.55 12.75
C LEU A 18 11.72 -17.33 12.06
N SER A 19 11.54 -17.80 10.82
CA SER A 19 12.55 -18.56 10.07
C SER A 19 13.84 -17.77 9.79
N PHE A 20 13.77 -16.44 9.72
CA PHE A 20 14.93 -15.56 9.53
C PHE A 20 15.91 -15.54 10.71
N GLY A 21 15.56 -16.13 11.87
CA GLY A 21 16.44 -16.26 13.04
C GLY A 21 16.68 -14.97 13.83
N GLU A 22 16.84 -13.84 13.15
CA GLU A 22 17.16 -12.52 13.74
C GLU A 22 15.93 -11.73 14.17
N PHE A 23 14.73 -12.13 13.73
CA PHE A 23 13.50 -11.38 13.99
C PHE A 23 12.82 -11.78 15.30
N GLU A 24 12.41 -10.78 16.06
CA GLU A 24 11.43 -10.88 17.14
C GLU A 24 10.07 -10.40 16.63
N VAL A 25 9.05 -11.21 16.83
CA VAL A 25 7.71 -10.98 16.28
C VAL A 25 6.79 -10.56 17.42
N VAL A 26 6.38 -9.29 17.41
CA VAL A 26 5.33 -8.78 18.29
C VAL A 26 4.01 -8.75 17.53
N VAL A 27 3.06 -9.58 17.97
CA VAL A 27 1.71 -9.65 17.45
C VAL A 27 0.78 -8.95 18.41
N VAL A 28 -0.04 -8.03 17.90
CA VAL A 28 -1.08 -7.38 18.70
C VAL A 28 -2.43 -7.79 18.15
N ASP A 29 -3.10 -8.65 18.90
CA ASP A 29 -4.48 -9.05 18.67
C ASP A 29 -5.42 -7.95 19.18
N ASP A 30 -6.13 -7.30 18.26
CA ASP A 30 -7.02 -6.17 18.52
C ASP A 30 -8.44 -6.66 18.86
N ALA A 31 -8.55 -7.54 19.86
CA ALA A 31 -9.79 -8.20 20.25
C ALA A 31 -10.47 -8.98 19.10
N SER A 32 -9.75 -9.92 18.50
CA SER A 32 -10.32 -10.86 17.51
C SER A 32 -11.46 -11.68 18.11
N THR A 33 -12.45 -12.01 17.28
CA THR A 33 -13.58 -12.88 17.60
C THR A 33 -13.43 -14.30 17.04
N ASP A 34 -12.41 -14.54 16.20
CA ASP A 34 -12.05 -15.85 15.66
C ASP A 34 -10.94 -16.54 16.48
N ASN A 35 -10.35 -17.63 15.96
CA ASN A 35 -9.30 -18.37 16.67
C ASN A 35 -7.89 -17.81 16.51
N SER A 36 -7.71 -16.56 16.04
CA SER A 36 -6.38 -15.97 15.80
C SER A 36 -5.45 -16.09 17.01
N ALA A 37 -5.91 -15.68 18.19
CA ALA A 37 -5.12 -15.75 19.41
C ALA A 37 -4.77 -17.19 19.81
N ALA A 38 -5.67 -18.15 19.53
CA ALA A 38 -5.41 -19.56 19.82
C ALA A 38 -4.33 -20.12 18.89
N GLU A 39 -4.40 -19.84 17.58
CA GLU A 39 -3.38 -20.25 16.61
C GLU A 39 -2.00 -19.65 16.94
N ILE A 40 -1.94 -18.38 17.33
CA ILE A 40 -0.68 -17.74 17.73
C ILE A 40 -0.07 -18.43 18.95
N ARG A 41 -0.88 -18.78 19.97
CA ARG A 41 -0.39 -19.44 21.20
C ARG A 41 0.13 -20.87 20.98
N GLN A 42 -0.27 -21.53 19.89
CA GLN A 42 0.28 -22.84 19.53
C GLN A 42 1.77 -22.75 19.11
N ILE A 43 2.22 -21.58 18.65
CA ILE A 43 3.60 -21.38 18.22
C ILE A 43 4.49 -21.17 19.44
N ARG A 44 5.38 -22.14 19.72
CA ARG A 44 6.32 -22.07 20.84
C ARG A 44 7.65 -21.47 20.38
N SER A 45 7.82 -20.18 20.60
CA SER A 45 9.07 -19.47 20.30
C SER A 45 9.34 -18.37 21.35
N PRO A 46 10.57 -18.25 21.89
CA PRO A 46 10.93 -17.17 22.80
C PRO A 46 10.97 -15.79 22.11
N ARG A 47 11.02 -15.77 20.77
CA ARG A 47 11.01 -14.57 19.94
C ARG A 47 9.61 -14.12 19.53
N LEU A 48 8.56 -14.81 19.98
CA LEU A 48 7.17 -14.48 19.69
C LEU A 48 6.52 -13.86 20.93
N HIS A 49 5.94 -12.68 20.76
CA HIS A 49 5.22 -11.97 21.80
C HIS A 49 3.80 -11.69 21.32
N LEU A 50 2.81 -12.28 22.00
CA LEU A 50 1.40 -11.98 21.77
C LEU A 50 0.92 -10.97 22.81
N LEU A 51 0.47 -9.81 22.33
CA LEU A 51 -0.23 -8.82 23.13
C LEU A 51 -1.70 -8.80 22.69
N GLN A 52 -2.61 -8.55 23.63
CA GLN A 52 -4.04 -8.52 23.34
C GLN A 52 -4.65 -7.24 23.88
N ARG A 53 -5.34 -6.50 23.01
CA ARG A 53 -6.15 -5.34 23.39
C ARG A 53 -7.56 -5.82 23.73
N GLN A 54 -8.27 -5.05 24.54
CA GLN A 54 -9.63 -5.34 24.96
C GLN A 54 -10.52 -4.12 24.70
N LEU A 55 -11.82 -4.35 24.50
CA LEU A 55 -12.80 -3.26 24.42
C LEU A 55 -12.87 -2.52 25.78
N PRO A 56 -13.07 -1.19 25.79
CA PRO A 56 -13.35 -0.31 24.65
C PRO A 56 -12.09 0.18 23.90
N ASP A 57 -10.90 -0.18 24.37
CA ASP A 57 -9.63 0.29 23.80
C ASP A 57 -9.20 -0.49 22.55
N ALA A 58 -9.94 -1.51 22.11
CA ALA A 58 -9.74 -2.23 20.85
C ALA A 58 -10.61 -1.65 19.73
N HIS A 59 -10.28 -1.95 18.47
CA HIS A 59 -11.00 -1.49 17.26
C HIS A 59 -10.94 0.02 17.02
N THR A 60 -9.96 0.70 17.62
CA THR A 60 -9.76 2.15 17.49
C THR A 60 -8.92 2.55 16.27
N GLY A 61 -8.37 1.58 15.54
CA GLY A 61 -7.62 1.77 14.30
C GLY A 61 -6.21 1.18 14.34
N LYS A 62 -5.65 0.91 13.15
CA LYS A 62 -4.32 0.29 12.99
C LYS A 62 -3.21 1.11 13.67
N GLY A 63 -3.27 2.44 13.59
CA GLY A 63 -2.29 3.31 14.24
C GLY A 63 -2.18 3.09 15.76
N ASP A 64 -3.30 2.94 16.46
CA ASP A 64 -3.30 2.70 17.91
C ASP A 64 -2.76 1.30 18.26
N VAL A 65 -3.07 0.29 17.44
CA VAL A 65 -2.49 -1.06 17.58
C VAL A 65 -0.97 -0.99 17.49
N LEU A 66 -0.44 -0.22 16.54
CA LEU A 66 1.00 -0.05 16.33
C LEU A 66 1.66 0.78 17.45
N ASN A 67 1.00 1.82 17.95
CA ASN A 67 1.47 2.59 19.10
C ASN A 67 1.55 1.70 20.36
N PHE A 68 0.54 0.86 20.61
CA PHE A 68 0.53 -0.11 21.70
C PHE A 68 1.67 -1.13 21.58
N ALA A 69 1.93 -1.65 20.38
CA ALA A 69 3.07 -2.53 20.12
C ALA A 69 4.41 -1.81 20.40
N LEU A 70 4.52 -0.54 20.00
CA LEU A 70 5.74 0.24 20.17
C LEU A 70 6.05 0.52 21.64
N ASP A 71 5.04 0.76 22.47
CA ASP A 71 5.24 0.90 23.92
C ASP A 71 5.79 -0.37 24.55
N TYR A 72 5.27 -1.54 24.17
CA TYR A 72 5.82 -2.82 24.60
C TYR A 72 7.28 -3.00 24.13
N ILE A 73 7.58 -2.74 22.86
CA ILE A 73 8.95 -2.84 22.32
C ILE A 73 9.90 -1.93 23.09
N ARG A 74 9.50 -0.68 23.37
CA ARG A 74 10.30 0.28 24.15
C ARG A 74 10.57 -0.21 25.57
N GLN A 75 9.59 -0.85 26.20
CA GLN A 75 9.77 -1.46 27.52
C GLN A 75 10.75 -2.63 27.45
N GLN A 76 10.62 -3.52 26.46
CA GLN A 76 11.51 -4.68 26.28
C GLN A 76 12.97 -4.26 26.06
N ILE A 77 13.23 -3.31 25.17
CA ILE A 77 14.60 -2.86 24.92
C ILE A 77 15.20 -2.16 26.14
N LYS A 78 14.39 -1.43 26.93
CA LYS A 78 14.84 -0.80 28.17
C LYS A 78 15.23 -1.85 29.21
N GLN A 79 14.42 -2.91 29.35
CA GLN A 79 14.70 -4.03 30.26
C GLN A 79 15.97 -4.79 29.86
N ARG A 80 16.23 -4.95 28.56
CA ARG A 80 17.40 -5.66 28.03
C ARG A 80 18.66 -4.78 27.92
N GLY A 81 18.55 -3.47 28.17
CA GLY A 81 19.64 -2.52 27.97
C GLY A 81 20.03 -2.33 26.49
N THR A 82 19.12 -2.62 25.57
CA THR A 82 19.36 -2.46 24.12
C THR A 82 19.18 -1.00 23.71
N ALA A 83 20.18 -0.45 23.02
CA ALA A 83 20.16 0.93 22.56
C ALA A 83 19.10 1.16 21.46
N PRO A 84 18.25 2.20 21.53
CA PRO A 84 17.28 2.53 20.48
C PRO A 84 17.93 2.78 19.11
N GLU A 85 19.19 3.20 19.08
CA GLU A 85 19.98 3.41 17.86
C GLU A 85 20.29 2.10 17.14
N LYS A 86 20.33 0.97 17.88
CA LYS A 86 20.56 -0.37 17.35
C LYS A 86 19.27 -1.18 17.20
N THR A 87 18.13 -0.58 17.51
CA THR A 87 16.82 -1.25 17.44
C THR A 87 16.14 -0.87 16.12
N ILE A 88 15.85 -1.88 15.30
CA ILE A 88 15.08 -1.74 14.07
C ILE A 88 13.67 -2.29 14.31
N VAL A 89 12.65 -1.51 13.97
CA VAL A 89 11.25 -1.89 14.09
C VAL A 89 10.67 -2.02 12.70
N GLY A 90 10.09 -3.19 12.41
CA GLY A 90 9.35 -3.46 11.18
C GLY A 90 7.84 -3.53 11.42
N VAL A 91 7.06 -3.02 10.48
CA VAL A 91 5.62 -3.26 10.41
C VAL A 91 5.31 -4.08 9.17
N VAL A 92 4.70 -5.24 9.42
CA VAL A 92 4.21 -6.19 8.43
C VAL A 92 2.77 -6.53 8.78
N ASP A 93 1.97 -6.77 7.75
CA ASP A 93 0.59 -7.22 7.88
C ASP A 93 0.52 -8.72 8.24
N ALA A 94 -0.66 -9.18 8.63
CA ALA A 94 -0.89 -10.53 9.13
C ALA A 94 -0.79 -11.64 8.06
N ASP A 95 -0.84 -11.27 6.78
CA ASP A 95 -0.73 -12.12 5.59
C ASP A 95 0.62 -11.94 4.87
N ALA A 96 1.57 -11.22 5.48
CA ALA A 96 2.83 -10.88 4.85
C ALA A 96 3.80 -12.07 4.77
N GLU A 97 4.54 -12.16 3.67
CA GLU A 97 5.69 -13.03 3.53
C GLU A 97 6.87 -12.21 3.00
N LEU A 98 7.97 -12.15 3.74
CA LEU A 98 9.16 -11.42 3.28
C LEU A 98 9.96 -12.30 2.31
N ALA A 99 10.49 -11.71 1.24
CA ALA A 99 11.37 -12.45 0.32
C ALA A 99 12.57 -13.09 1.07
N PRO A 100 13.11 -14.23 0.61
CA PRO A 100 14.20 -14.92 1.30
C PRO A 100 15.45 -14.06 1.55
N ASN A 101 15.70 -13.07 0.69
CA ASN A 101 16.82 -12.14 0.83
C ASN A 101 16.52 -10.91 1.71
N ALA A 102 15.31 -10.79 2.27
CA ALA A 102 14.85 -9.58 2.96
C ALA A 102 15.72 -9.23 4.18
N ALA A 103 16.00 -10.19 5.06
CA ALA A 103 16.84 -9.97 6.24
C ALA A 103 18.25 -9.48 5.85
N GLN A 104 18.86 -10.10 4.84
CA GLN A 104 20.18 -9.68 4.33
C GLN A 104 20.15 -8.22 3.83
N ARG A 105 19.13 -7.84 3.05
CA ARG A 105 19.01 -6.49 2.51
C ARG A 105 18.71 -5.45 3.59
N LEU A 106 17.87 -5.80 4.57
CA LEU A 106 17.58 -4.96 5.74
C LEU A 106 18.84 -4.73 6.57
N ASN A 107 19.60 -5.80 6.88
CA ASN A 107 20.86 -5.68 7.60
C ASN A 107 21.87 -4.81 6.85
N GLY A 108 22.01 -5.00 5.54
CA GLY A 108 22.85 -4.15 4.70
C GLY A 108 22.48 -2.67 4.80
N TYR A 109 21.19 -2.34 4.66
CA TYR A 109 20.71 -0.97 4.74
C TYR A 109 20.89 -0.34 6.13
N PHE A 110 20.51 -1.04 7.21
CA PHE A 110 20.59 -0.52 8.57
C PHE A 110 21.99 -0.60 9.19
N SER A 111 22.95 -1.27 8.53
CA SER A 111 24.36 -1.17 8.90
C SER A 111 24.94 0.21 8.63
N LEU A 112 24.36 0.94 7.67
CA LEU A 112 24.77 2.31 7.33
C LEU A 112 24.24 3.30 8.38
N PRO A 113 25.07 4.23 8.89
CA PRO A 113 24.62 5.26 9.84
C PRO A 113 23.49 6.15 9.31
N ALA A 114 23.42 6.33 7.99
CA ALA A 114 22.36 7.11 7.32
C ALA A 114 21.04 6.33 7.16
N GLY A 115 21.07 5.00 7.23
CA GLY A 115 19.91 4.14 7.07
C GLY A 115 18.97 4.27 8.26
N ASN A 116 17.82 4.92 8.05
CA ASN A 116 16.89 5.28 9.12
C ASN A 116 15.48 4.75 8.89
N VAL A 117 14.95 4.85 7.67
CA VAL A 117 13.58 4.42 7.36
C VAL A 117 13.58 3.89 5.94
N CYS A 118 13.06 2.68 5.72
CA CYS A 118 12.89 2.14 4.39
C CYS A 118 11.53 1.46 4.18
N GLN A 119 11.06 1.50 2.94
CA GLN A 119 9.88 0.79 2.46
C GLN A 119 10.34 -0.29 1.47
N MET A 120 9.94 -1.54 1.70
CA MET A 120 10.15 -2.63 0.73
C MET A 120 9.16 -2.53 -0.43
N ARG A 121 9.54 -3.05 -1.60
CA ARG A 121 8.58 -3.27 -2.69
C ARG A 121 7.48 -4.22 -2.22
N VAL A 122 6.26 -4.00 -2.71
CA VAL A 122 5.12 -4.88 -2.43
C VAL A 122 4.83 -5.71 -3.67
N LYS A 123 4.53 -6.99 -3.45
CA LYS A 123 4.15 -7.95 -4.49
C LYS A 123 2.96 -8.78 -4.01
N MET A 124 2.14 -9.28 -4.94
CA MET A 124 1.08 -10.25 -4.60
C MET A 124 1.61 -11.69 -4.73
N TYR A 125 1.07 -12.63 -3.94
CA TYR A 125 1.41 -14.04 -4.13
C TYR A 125 1.06 -14.52 -5.55
N PRO A 126 1.95 -15.28 -6.22
CA PRO A 126 1.85 -15.60 -7.65
C PRO A 126 0.71 -16.58 -8.00
N HIS A 127 0.01 -17.15 -7.02
CA HIS A 127 -1.09 -18.10 -7.23
C HIS A 127 -2.43 -17.41 -7.51
N PHE A 128 -2.51 -16.71 -8.63
CA PHE A 128 -3.68 -15.94 -9.03
C PHE A 128 -4.82 -16.86 -9.51
N LYS A 129 -5.99 -16.69 -8.89
CA LYS A 129 -7.26 -17.36 -9.26
C LYS A 129 -8.12 -16.50 -10.17
N THR A 130 -7.96 -15.18 -10.14
CA THR A 130 -8.74 -14.23 -10.95
C THR A 130 -7.86 -13.18 -11.60
N GLU A 131 -8.30 -12.64 -12.74
CA GLU A 131 -7.61 -11.54 -13.43
C GLU A 131 -7.46 -10.29 -12.54
N LEU A 132 -8.42 -10.06 -11.62
CA LEU A 132 -8.35 -8.96 -10.65
C LEU A 132 -7.12 -9.08 -9.73
N GLN A 133 -6.69 -10.29 -9.40
CA GLN A 133 -5.48 -10.49 -8.58
C GLN A 133 -4.22 -10.18 -9.37
N ILE A 134 -4.19 -10.50 -10.67
CA ILE A 134 -3.10 -10.12 -11.57
C ILE A 134 -3.05 -8.60 -11.73
N LEU A 135 -4.20 -7.94 -11.86
CA LEU A 135 -4.29 -6.47 -11.92
C LEU A 135 -3.75 -5.80 -10.65
N GLN A 136 -3.97 -6.41 -9.48
CA GLN A 136 -3.37 -5.94 -8.24
C GLN A 136 -1.85 -6.19 -8.21
N ASP A 137 -1.37 -7.31 -8.76
CA ASP A 137 0.07 -7.58 -8.81
C ASP A 137 0.80 -6.61 -9.74
N ILE A 138 0.33 -6.37 -10.96
CA ILE A 138 0.94 -5.36 -11.85
C ILE A 138 0.89 -3.95 -11.24
N GLU A 139 -0.20 -3.61 -10.56
CA GLU A 139 -0.36 -2.33 -9.89
C GLU A 139 0.73 -2.12 -8.83
N PHE A 140 0.97 -3.11 -7.97
CA PHE A 140 1.95 -2.98 -6.89
C PHE A 140 3.38 -3.27 -7.33
N PHE A 141 3.55 -4.39 -8.04
CA PHE A 141 4.85 -4.86 -8.44
C PHE A 141 5.45 -3.90 -9.46
N SER A 142 4.71 -3.38 -10.45
CA SER A 142 5.31 -2.53 -11.50
C SER A 142 4.91 -1.06 -11.39
N ILE A 143 3.62 -0.73 -11.36
CA ILE A 143 3.16 0.68 -11.45
C ILE A 143 3.54 1.48 -10.20
N ASN A 144 3.27 0.92 -9.02
CA ASN A 144 3.64 1.51 -7.74
C ASN A 144 5.15 1.52 -7.56
N HIS A 145 5.87 0.49 -7.99
CA HIS A 145 7.33 0.46 -7.98
C HIS A 145 7.94 1.61 -8.77
N MET A 146 7.46 1.84 -10.00
CA MET A 146 7.88 2.98 -10.82
C MET A 146 7.56 4.31 -10.13
N THR A 147 6.38 4.42 -9.52
CA THR A 147 5.98 5.62 -8.76
C THR A 147 6.92 5.86 -7.57
N GLN A 148 7.30 4.82 -6.84
CA GLN A 148 8.22 4.92 -5.71
C GLN A 148 9.65 5.27 -6.17
N ILE A 149 10.12 4.74 -7.30
CA ILE A 149 11.39 5.17 -7.92
C ILE A 149 11.34 6.67 -8.24
N MET A 150 10.27 7.17 -8.86
CA MET A 150 10.11 8.60 -9.12
C MET A 150 10.15 9.41 -7.81
N ARG A 151 9.55 8.87 -6.74
CA ARG A 151 9.56 9.47 -5.41
C ARG A 151 10.93 9.47 -4.73
N MET A 152 11.85 8.58 -5.11
CA MET A 152 13.25 8.64 -4.65
C MET A 152 13.92 9.92 -5.16
N TYR A 153 13.69 10.29 -6.42
CA TYR A 153 14.24 11.53 -7.00
C TYR A 153 13.64 12.80 -6.41
N THR A 154 12.34 12.79 -6.05
CA THR A 154 11.70 13.92 -5.40
C THR A 154 11.92 13.95 -3.89
N GLY A 155 12.43 12.87 -3.29
CA GLY A 155 12.60 12.73 -1.84
C GLY A 155 11.27 12.63 -1.08
N THR A 156 10.27 11.99 -1.68
CA THR A 156 8.89 11.84 -1.15
C THR A 156 8.41 10.39 -1.17
N VAL A 157 9.33 9.42 -1.03
CA VAL A 157 8.97 7.99 -0.91
C VAL A 157 7.96 7.84 0.22
N GLY A 158 6.89 7.09 -0.05
CA GLY A 158 5.83 6.84 0.91
C GLY A 158 5.93 5.45 1.51
N LEU A 159 5.66 5.33 2.80
CA LEU A 159 5.41 4.04 3.45
C LEU A 159 4.08 3.48 2.92
N SER A 160 3.95 2.16 2.92
CA SER A 160 2.80 1.43 2.35
C SER A 160 2.19 0.41 3.31
N GLY A 161 2.42 0.57 4.61
CA GLY A 161 1.68 -0.16 5.66
C GLY A 161 2.21 -1.56 5.93
N ASN A 162 2.68 -2.24 4.88
CA ASN A 162 3.31 -3.55 4.90
C ASN A 162 4.76 -3.44 4.39
N GLY A 163 5.70 -4.11 5.07
CA GLY A 163 7.12 -4.09 4.71
C GLY A 163 7.80 -2.74 4.93
N GLN A 164 7.37 -1.98 5.93
CA GLN A 164 8.04 -0.75 6.36
C GLN A 164 8.96 -1.01 7.55
N PHE A 165 10.15 -0.42 7.55
CA PHE A 165 11.14 -0.61 8.62
C PHE A 165 11.79 0.71 9.00
N PHE A 166 12.07 0.90 10.28
CA PHE A 166 12.77 2.09 10.76
C PHE A 166 13.66 1.82 11.97
N ARG A 167 14.74 2.59 12.08
CA ARG A 167 15.56 2.69 13.28
C ARG A 167 14.77 3.46 14.35
N LEU A 168 14.72 2.94 15.56
CA LEU A 168 13.83 3.47 16.60
C LEU A 168 14.25 4.86 17.11
N ALA A 169 15.55 5.07 17.36
CA ALA A 169 16.08 6.33 17.90
C ALA A 169 15.59 7.61 17.17
N PRO A 170 15.75 7.75 15.83
CA PRO A 170 15.29 8.95 15.13
C PRO A 170 13.78 9.17 15.19
N ILE A 171 12.98 8.09 15.25
CA ILE A 171 11.52 8.20 15.38
C ILE A 171 11.16 8.78 16.74
N LEU A 172 11.72 8.24 17.82
CA LEU A 172 11.48 8.75 19.17
C LEU A 172 11.94 10.21 19.33
N ALA A 173 13.09 10.56 18.78
CA ALA A 173 13.67 11.89 18.91
C ALA A 173 12.91 12.98 18.13
N LYS A 174 12.40 12.66 16.94
CA LYS A 174 11.80 13.66 16.03
C LYS A 174 10.28 13.63 15.95
N ILE A 175 9.68 12.44 16.09
CA ILE A 175 8.23 12.23 15.98
C ILE A 175 7.62 12.09 17.37
N GLY A 176 8.20 11.23 18.20
CA GLY A 176 7.75 10.96 19.57
C GLY A 176 7.47 9.47 19.82
N PRO A 177 6.94 9.15 21.02
CA PRO A 177 6.68 7.76 21.43
C PRO A 177 5.53 7.10 20.67
N HIS A 178 4.59 7.89 20.14
CA HIS A 178 3.40 7.42 19.43
C HIS A 178 3.35 8.03 18.01
N PRO A 179 4.07 7.45 17.04
CA PRO A 179 4.27 8.07 15.74
C PRO A 179 3.03 7.98 14.83
N TRP A 180 2.21 6.94 14.98
CA TRP A 180 0.97 6.78 14.20
C TRP A 180 -0.15 7.64 14.80
N GLY A 181 -0.98 8.23 13.93
CA GLY A 181 -2.20 8.95 14.35
C GLY A 181 -3.46 8.21 13.92
N ASN A 182 -4.54 8.97 13.78
CA ASN A 182 -5.88 8.42 13.58
C ASN A 182 -6.33 8.46 12.11
N ALA A 183 -5.42 8.71 11.16
CA ALA A 183 -5.76 8.61 9.74
C ALA A 183 -5.99 7.13 9.36
N LEU A 184 -6.93 6.87 8.45
CA LEU A 184 -7.13 5.51 7.91
C LEU A 184 -5.92 5.02 7.09
N LEU A 185 -5.08 5.95 6.63
CA LEU A 185 -3.84 5.70 5.90
C LEU A 185 -2.67 6.07 6.83
N ASP A 186 -2.49 5.24 7.87
CA ASP A 186 -1.61 5.49 9.02
C ASP A 186 -0.12 5.55 8.64
N ASP A 187 0.26 4.82 7.60
CA ASP A 187 1.58 4.76 6.99
C ASP A 187 1.99 6.05 6.26
N TYR A 188 1.12 6.62 5.44
CA TYR A 188 1.40 7.90 4.78
C TYR A 188 1.25 9.09 5.74
N GLU A 189 0.32 9.02 6.70
CA GLU A 189 0.28 10.02 7.78
C GLU A 189 1.64 10.06 8.51
N LEU A 190 2.20 8.89 8.82
CA LEU A 190 3.55 8.79 9.38
C LEU A 190 4.62 9.33 8.40
N THR A 191 4.51 9.03 7.11
CA THR A 191 5.41 9.58 6.07
C THR A 191 5.40 11.11 6.08
N ILE A 192 4.24 11.76 6.11
CA ILE A 192 4.13 13.22 6.16
C ILE A 192 4.78 13.76 7.44
N LYS A 193 4.51 13.15 8.60
CA LYS A 193 5.13 13.53 9.88
C LYS A 193 6.66 13.42 9.82
N MET A 194 7.19 12.35 9.23
CA MET A 194 8.62 12.13 9.01
C MET A 194 9.23 13.23 8.13
N LEU A 195 8.63 13.50 6.96
CA LEU A 195 9.11 14.51 6.04
C LEU A 195 9.11 15.92 6.67
N LEU A 196 8.05 16.28 7.41
CA LEU A 196 7.96 17.56 8.14
C LEU A 196 9.07 17.72 9.21
N LYS A 197 9.61 16.62 9.71
CA LYS A 197 10.69 16.58 10.71
C LYS A 197 12.07 16.29 10.09
N GLY A 198 12.17 16.26 8.77
CA GLY A 198 13.43 15.98 8.07
C GLY A 198 13.93 14.56 8.31
N LEU A 199 13.02 13.59 8.35
CA LEU A 199 13.31 12.18 8.19
C LEU A 199 12.89 11.76 6.78
N HIS A 200 13.79 11.05 6.11
CA HIS A 200 13.58 10.57 4.76
C HIS A 200 13.31 9.08 4.79
N VAL A 201 12.42 8.66 3.90
CA VAL A 201 12.12 7.25 3.64
C VAL A 201 12.89 6.85 2.38
N ASP A 202 13.66 5.77 2.48
CA ASP A 202 14.29 5.14 1.32
C ASP A 202 13.42 4.00 0.80
N TYR A 203 13.63 3.62 -0.45
CA TYR A 203 12.86 2.55 -1.10
C TYR A 203 13.77 1.40 -1.50
N MET A 204 13.41 0.18 -1.12
CA MET A 204 14.16 -1.02 -1.47
C MET A 204 13.61 -1.66 -2.74
N THR A 205 14.41 -1.65 -3.79
CA THR A 205 14.05 -2.19 -5.12
C THR A 205 14.40 -3.66 -5.30
N GLU A 206 15.39 -4.18 -4.56
CA GLU A 206 15.98 -5.52 -4.74
C GLU A 206 15.35 -6.62 -3.86
N THR A 207 14.31 -6.28 -3.10
CA THR A 207 13.59 -7.21 -2.22
C THR A 207 12.15 -6.75 -2.08
N CYS A 208 11.26 -7.66 -1.68
CA CYS A 208 9.85 -7.36 -1.55
C CYS A 208 9.20 -8.05 -0.34
N VAL A 209 8.02 -7.56 -0.01
CA VAL A 209 7.04 -8.24 0.85
C VAL A 209 5.89 -8.71 -0.04
N TYR A 210 5.57 -10.00 0.06
CA TYR A 210 4.40 -10.60 -0.57
C TYR A 210 3.18 -10.41 0.33
N GLN A 211 2.01 -10.25 -0.27
CA GLN A 211 0.72 -10.15 0.40
C GLN A 211 -0.41 -10.78 -0.43
N GLU A 212 -1.57 -11.01 0.18
CA GLU A 212 -2.72 -11.63 -0.50
C GLU A 212 -3.49 -10.61 -1.36
N ALA A 213 -3.69 -10.94 -2.64
CA ALA A 213 -4.53 -10.15 -3.52
C ALA A 213 -6.02 -10.49 -3.35
N LEU A 214 -6.88 -9.48 -3.37
CA LEU A 214 -8.32 -9.67 -3.21
C LEU A 214 -8.95 -10.30 -4.46
N ALA A 215 -9.62 -11.44 -4.30
CA ALA A 215 -10.33 -12.09 -5.41
C ALA A 215 -11.68 -11.42 -5.73
N SER A 216 -12.31 -10.75 -4.76
CA SER A 216 -13.64 -10.14 -4.90
C SER A 216 -13.57 -8.66 -5.25
N LEU A 217 -14.19 -8.29 -6.38
CA LEU A 217 -14.31 -6.90 -6.83
C LEU A 217 -14.95 -5.98 -5.78
N LYS A 218 -15.98 -6.46 -5.07
CA LYS A 218 -16.64 -5.70 -4.01
C LYS A 218 -15.69 -5.42 -2.83
N LYS A 219 -14.90 -6.42 -2.41
CA LYS A 219 -13.88 -6.24 -1.36
C LYS A 219 -12.78 -5.28 -1.84
N PHE A 220 -12.35 -5.41 -3.09
CA PHE A 220 -11.37 -4.53 -3.73
C PHE A 220 -11.81 -3.06 -3.72
N ILE A 221 -13.02 -2.75 -4.20
CA ILE A 221 -13.55 -1.37 -4.23
C ILE A 221 -13.61 -0.78 -2.81
N ARG A 222 -14.06 -1.55 -1.81
CA ARG A 222 -14.10 -1.12 -0.42
C ARG A 222 -12.69 -0.83 0.12
N GLN A 223 -11.73 -1.69 -0.16
CA GLN A 223 -10.33 -1.48 0.24
C GLN A 223 -9.78 -0.17 -0.32
N ARG A 224 -9.96 0.07 -1.63
CA ARG A 224 -9.46 1.27 -2.30
C ARG A 224 -10.19 2.53 -1.85
N SER A 225 -11.49 2.44 -1.57
CA SER A 225 -12.24 3.56 -1.00
C SER A 225 -11.68 3.99 0.36
N ARG A 226 -11.25 3.02 1.20
CA ARG A 226 -10.62 3.29 2.50
C ARG A 226 -9.28 4.03 2.33
N TRP A 227 -8.48 3.64 1.34
CA TRP A 227 -7.21 4.31 1.06
C TRP A 227 -7.43 5.75 0.59
N VAL A 228 -8.35 5.96 -0.36
CA VAL A 228 -8.71 7.32 -0.80
C VAL A 228 -9.25 8.16 0.37
N GLN A 229 -10.11 7.60 1.23
CA GLN A 229 -10.61 8.30 2.41
C GLN A 229 -9.50 8.67 3.39
N GLY A 230 -8.53 7.77 3.61
CA GLY A 230 -7.38 8.03 4.47
C GLY A 230 -6.43 9.08 3.90
N ASP A 231 -6.28 9.14 2.58
CA ASP A 231 -5.60 10.24 1.89
C ASP A 231 -6.32 11.58 2.13
N LEU A 232 -7.65 11.62 2.03
CA LEU A 232 -8.45 12.79 2.40
C LEU A 232 -8.31 13.18 3.88
N ASN A 233 -8.11 12.22 4.80
CA ASN A 233 -7.82 12.53 6.21
C ASN A 233 -6.46 13.24 6.38
N CYS A 234 -5.50 13.00 5.47
CA CYS A 234 -4.17 13.59 5.53
C CYS A 234 -4.15 15.08 5.10
N LEU A 235 -5.24 15.60 4.53
CA LEU A 235 -5.34 17.02 4.18
C LEU A 235 -5.19 17.97 5.36
N LYS A 236 -5.49 17.52 6.58
CA LYS A 236 -5.26 18.29 7.81
C LYS A 236 -3.80 18.72 7.98
N TYR A 237 -2.85 18.05 7.30
CA TYR A 237 -1.43 18.40 7.32
C TYR A 237 -1.03 19.46 6.28
N LEU A 238 -1.90 19.82 5.33
CA LEU A 238 -1.61 20.83 4.30
C LEU A 238 -1.06 22.14 4.88
N PRO A 239 -1.64 22.75 5.93
CA PRO A 239 -1.11 24.00 6.49
C PRO A 239 0.32 23.85 7.02
N ALA A 240 0.65 22.69 7.61
CA ALA A 240 1.99 22.41 8.12
C ALA A 240 2.99 22.20 6.97
N ILE A 241 2.57 21.54 5.88
CA ILE A 241 3.38 21.34 4.66
C ILE A 241 3.71 22.69 4.01
N VAL A 242 2.72 23.56 3.84
CA VAL A 242 2.89 24.91 3.27
C VAL A 242 3.91 25.71 4.08
N LYS A 243 3.72 25.76 5.41
CA LYS A 243 4.55 26.55 6.34
C LYS A 243 5.93 25.96 6.59
N SER A 244 6.17 24.70 6.23
CA SER A 244 7.45 24.03 6.49
C SER A 244 8.59 24.70 5.73
N ARG A 245 9.65 25.07 6.46
CA ARG A 245 10.93 25.53 5.90
C ARG A 245 11.91 24.38 5.62
N ARG A 246 11.60 23.17 6.10
CA ARG A 246 12.45 21.97 5.91
C ARG A 246 12.18 21.28 4.58
N LEU A 247 10.92 21.31 4.13
CA LEU A 247 10.52 20.68 2.87
C LEU A 247 10.97 21.52 1.68
N LYS A 248 11.67 20.88 0.75
CA LYS A 248 12.01 21.47 -0.56
C LYS A 248 10.74 21.66 -1.39
N THR A 249 10.75 22.60 -2.33
CA THR A 249 9.61 22.84 -3.24
C THR A 249 9.19 21.58 -3.98
N VAL A 250 10.14 20.79 -4.49
CA VAL A 250 9.85 19.52 -5.17
C VAL A 250 9.12 18.53 -4.26
N GLN A 251 9.46 18.48 -2.97
CA GLN A 251 8.80 17.61 -2.00
C GLN A 251 7.39 18.08 -1.70
N LYS A 252 7.19 19.40 -1.54
CA LYS A 252 5.86 19.98 -1.36
C LYS A 252 4.97 19.67 -2.55
N THR A 253 5.46 19.88 -3.77
CA THR A 253 4.72 19.57 -5.00
C THR A 253 4.38 18.10 -5.10
N GLY A 254 5.31 17.19 -4.78
CA GLY A 254 5.05 15.75 -4.78
C GLY A 254 3.97 15.34 -3.77
N ILE A 255 4.01 15.90 -2.56
CA ILE A 255 2.98 15.65 -1.53
C ILE A 255 1.63 16.23 -1.98
N TYR A 256 1.60 17.44 -2.53
CA TYR A 256 0.35 18.02 -3.04
C TYR A 256 -0.22 17.24 -4.20
N TYR A 257 0.61 16.80 -5.15
CA TYR A 257 0.17 15.98 -6.26
C TYR A 257 -0.51 14.70 -5.77
N PHE A 258 0.09 14.02 -4.80
CA PHE A 258 -0.51 12.82 -4.22
C PHE A 258 -1.82 13.11 -3.49
N LEU A 259 -1.82 14.09 -2.56
CA LEU A 259 -3.03 14.46 -1.83
C LEU A 259 -4.14 14.92 -2.79
N CYS A 260 -3.81 15.57 -3.91
CA CYS A 260 -4.76 16.07 -4.89
C CYS A 260 -5.31 14.98 -5.83
N GLN A 261 -4.71 13.79 -5.85
CA GLN A 261 -5.03 12.73 -6.79
C GLN A 261 -6.50 12.29 -6.76
N PRO A 262 -7.19 12.20 -5.61
CA PRO A 262 -8.62 11.87 -5.58
C PRO A 262 -9.49 12.85 -6.37
N TRP A 263 -9.25 14.16 -6.28
CA TRP A 263 -10.04 15.15 -7.05
C TRP A 263 -9.67 15.14 -8.52
N ILE A 264 -8.38 15.03 -8.86
CA ILE A 264 -7.93 14.95 -10.25
C ILE A 264 -8.61 13.76 -10.93
N ASN A 265 -8.60 12.59 -10.29
CA ASN A 265 -9.22 11.38 -10.83
C ASN A 265 -10.74 11.53 -10.93
N VAL A 266 -11.44 12.02 -9.91
CA VAL A 266 -12.92 12.16 -9.99
C VAL A 266 -13.33 13.15 -11.09
N LEU A 267 -12.60 14.25 -11.27
CA LEU A 267 -12.87 15.22 -12.32
C LEU A 267 -12.57 14.65 -13.70
N ALA A 268 -11.43 13.96 -13.85
CA ALA A 268 -11.04 13.32 -15.11
C ALA A 268 -12.03 12.22 -15.51
N ASP A 269 -12.38 11.31 -14.59
CA ASP A 269 -13.32 10.22 -14.83
C ASP A 269 -14.71 10.76 -15.15
N THR A 270 -15.19 11.78 -14.41
CA THR A 270 -16.49 12.42 -14.69
C THR A 270 -16.49 13.08 -16.07
N ALA A 271 -15.41 13.79 -16.44
CA ALA A 271 -15.29 14.40 -17.76
C ALA A 271 -15.28 13.34 -18.87
N ILE A 272 -14.55 12.24 -18.68
CA ILE A 272 -14.53 11.11 -19.62
C ILE A 272 -15.93 10.50 -19.77
N ILE A 273 -16.65 10.27 -18.68
CA ILE A 273 -18.02 9.73 -18.70
C ILE A 273 -18.96 10.68 -19.45
N VAL A 274 -18.95 11.98 -19.11
CA VAL A 274 -19.81 12.99 -19.76
C VAL A 274 -19.50 13.09 -21.26
N LEU A 275 -18.23 13.17 -21.63
CA LEU A 275 -17.82 13.23 -23.03
C LEU A 275 -18.21 11.96 -23.79
N THR A 276 -18.04 10.78 -23.17
CA THR A 276 -18.44 9.49 -23.78
C THR A 276 -19.93 9.44 -24.04
N VAL A 277 -20.75 9.82 -23.04
CA VAL A 277 -22.22 9.88 -23.18
C VAL A 277 -22.64 10.90 -24.23
N PHE A 278 -22.05 12.10 -24.20
CA PHE A 278 -22.34 13.14 -25.19
C PHE A 278 -21.99 12.69 -26.62
N SER A 279 -20.80 12.10 -26.80
CA SER A 279 -20.37 11.54 -28.08
C SER A 279 -21.30 10.43 -28.56
N PHE A 280 -21.77 9.56 -27.66
CA PHE A 280 -22.71 8.48 -27.99
C PHE A 280 -24.04 9.02 -28.55
N PHE A 281 -24.56 10.12 -28.02
CA PHE A 281 -25.79 10.74 -28.54
C PHE A 281 -25.59 11.58 -29.81
N HIS A 282 -24.35 11.87 -30.18
CA HIS A 282 -24.01 12.68 -31.36
C HIS A 282 -23.21 11.89 -32.41
N LEU A 283 -23.15 10.55 -32.31
CA LEU A 283 -22.39 9.70 -33.22
C LEU A 283 -22.73 9.98 -34.68
N ASP A 284 -24.02 10.09 -35.00
CA ASP A 284 -24.48 10.34 -36.37
C ASP A 284 -23.93 11.66 -36.92
N LYS A 285 -23.92 12.74 -36.11
CA LYS A 285 -23.40 14.04 -36.52
C LYS A 285 -21.87 14.09 -36.55
N LEU A 286 -21.21 13.35 -35.66
CA LEU A 286 -19.75 13.26 -35.61
C LEU A 286 -19.18 12.47 -36.79
N PHE A 287 -19.92 11.48 -37.29
CA PHE A 287 -19.43 10.53 -38.28
C PHE A 287 -20.12 10.61 -39.65
N SER A 288 -21.20 11.37 -39.81
CA SER A 288 -21.95 11.48 -41.08
C SER A 288 -21.10 11.91 -42.28
N ASN A 289 -20.03 12.66 -42.05
CA ASN A 289 -19.20 13.24 -43.12
C ASN A 289 -17.86 12.51 -43.32
N LEU A 290 -17.60 11.42 -42.58
CA LEU A 290 -16.34 10.69 -42.68
C LEU A 290 -16.45 9.53 -43.67
N PRO A 291 -15.50 9.39 -44.62
CA PRO A 291 -15.39 8.17 -45.43
C PRO A 291 -15.23 6.95 -44.52
N GLY A 292 -15.82 5.81 -44.90
CA GLY A 292 -15.79 4.59 -44.07
C GLY A 292 -14.39 4.14 -43.65
N LEU A 293 -13.37 4.30 -44.51
CA LEU A 293 -11.98 4.01 -44.17
C LEU A 293 -11.42 4.94 -43.08
N ALA A 294 -11.77 6.24 -43.13
CA ALA A 294 -11.34 7.21 -42.13
C ALA A 294 -11.98 6.93 -40.76
N LEU A 295 -13.25 6.51 -40.76
CA LEU A 295 -13.95 6.09 -39.55
C LEU A 295 -13.26 4.87 -38.91
N VAL A 296 -12.95 3.84 -39.71
CA VAL A 296 -12.24 2.64 -39.22
C VAL A 296 -10.86 3.00 -38.67
N ALA A 297 -10.09 3.81 -39.40
CA ALA A 297 -8.77 4.25 -38.96
C ALA A 297 -8.83 5.02 -37.63
N MET A 298 -9.82 5.91 -37.48
CA MET A 298 -10.03 6.66 -36.25
C MET A 298 -10.39 5.75 -35.07
N VAL A 299 -11.32 4.80 -35.25
CA VAL A 299 -11.69 3.83 -34.20
C VAL A 299 -10.48 3.01 -33.77
N VAL A 300 -9.68 2.53 -34.72
CA VAL A 300 -8.45 1.79 -34.42
C VAL A 300 -7.45 2.66 -33.66
N LEU A 301 -7.23 3.92 -34.07
CA LEU A 301 -6.31 4.83 -33.38
C LEU A 301 -6.77 5.15 -31.95
N VAL A 302 -8.07 5.37 -31.74
CA VAL A 302 -8.64 5.60 -30.40
C VAL A 302 -8.48 4.34 -29.53
N ALA A 303 -8.76 3.16 -30.08
CA ALA A 303 -8.56 1.90 -29.36
C ALA A 303 -7.09 1.70 -28.99
N LEU A 304 -6.15 1.88 -29.94
CA LEU A 304 -4.71 1.78 -29.67
C LEU A 304 -4.24 2.80 -28.64
N PHE A 305 -4.72 4.04 -28.71
CA PHE A 305 -4.39 5.07 -27.72
C PHE A 305 -4.92 4.70 -26.33
N SER A 306 -6.15 4.20 -26.23
CA SER A 306 -6.74 3.77 -24.95
C SER A 306 -5.99 2.58 -24.32
N LEU A 307 -5.42 1.71 -25.15
CA LEU A 307 -4.66 0.54 -24.72
C LEU A 307 -3.17 0.82 -24.53
N LEU A 308 -2.66 1.97 -24.98
CA LEU A 308 -1.22 2.29 -24.98
C LEU A 308 -0.59 2.06 -23.62
N TRP A 309 -1.15 2.65 -22.57
CA TRP A 309 -0.62 2.51 -21.21
C TRP A 309 -0.76 1.09 -20.66
N GLY A 310 -1.86 0.41 -20.97
CA GLY A 310 -2.03 -1.00 -20.63
C GLY A 310 -0.97 -1.88 -21.28
N ILE A 311 -0.62 -1.64 -22.55
CA ILE A 311 0.44 -2.36 -23.27
C ILE A 311 1.80 -2.07 -22.65
N VAL A 312 2.12 -0.79 -22.41
CA VAL A 312 3.38 -0.35 -21.81
C VAL A 312 3.59 -0.98 -20.44
N PHE A 313 2.60 -0.92 -19.55
CA PHE A 313 2.70 -1.53 -18.23
C PHE A 313 2.73 -3.06 -18.28
N SER A 314 2.03 -3.68 -19.23
CA SER A 314 2.12 -5.14 -19.44
C SER A 314 3.53 -5.57 -19.86
N PHE A 315 4.21 -4.77 -20.68
CA PHE A 315 5.60 -5.00 -21.06
C PHE A 315 6.55 -4.86 -19.87
N PHE A 316 6.42 -3.78 -19.08
CA PHE A 316 7.23 -3.60 -17.87
C PHE A 316 6.99 -4.70 -16.85
N TYR A 317 5.75 -5.12 -16.65
CA TYR A 317 5.42 -6.23 -15.76
C TYR A 317 6.05 -7.54 -16.20
N ARG A 318 5.99 -7.87 -17.49
CA ARG A 318 6.70 -9.04 -18.02
C ARG A 318 8.21 -8.97 -17.79
N HIS A 319 8.80 -7.80 -18.01
CA HIS A 319 10.22 -7.58 -17.77
C HIS A 319 10.56 -7.75 -16.28
N ASP A 320 9.77 -7.17 -15.38
CA ASP A 320 9.96 -7.28 -13.94
C ASP A 320 9.85 -8.74 -13.46
N LEU A 321 8.83 -9.48 -13.92
CA LEU A 321 8.69 -10.89 -13.56
C LEU A 321 9.93 -11.70 -13.96
N HIS A 322 10.44 -11.47 -15.17
CA HIS A 322 11.64 -12.15 -15.65
C HIS A 322 12.90 -11.73 -14.86
N HIS A 323 13.08 -10.44 -14.61
CA HIS A 323 14.25 -9.91 -13.91
C HIS A 323 14.37 -10.44 -12.48
N PHE A 324 13.24 -10.58 -11.77
CA PHE A 324 13.20 -11.05 -10.39
C PHE A 324 12.99 -12.57 -10.26
N GLY A 325 12.92 -13.31 -11.38
CA GLY A 325 12.70 -14.76 -11.37
C GLY A 325 11.31 -15.18 -10.85
N GLU A 326 10.33 -14.29 -10.96
CA GLU A 326 8.97 -14.53 -10.52
C GLU A 326 8.19 -15.39 -11.54
N PRO A 327 7.21 -16.20 -11.09
CA PRO A 327 6.42 -17.02 -12.00
C PRO A 327 5.72 -16.19 -13.08
N ALA A 328 5.89 -16.63 -14.34
CA ALA A 328 5.19 -16.00 -15.46
C ALA A 328 3.69 -16.30 -15.44
N ILE A 329 2.88 -15.35 -15.90
CA ILE A 329 1.45 -15.55 -16.15
C ILE A 329 1.24 -16.24 -17.50
N THR A 330 0.03 -16.79 -17.71
CA THR A 330 -0.30 -17.47 -18.96
C THR A 330 -0.39 -16.50 -20.14
N TRP A 331 -0.23 -17.01 -21.37
CA TRP A 331 -0.34 -16.17 -22.58
C TRP A 331 -1.70 -15.49 -22.73
N ARG A 332 -2.78 -16.15 -22.28
CA ARG A 332 -4.13 -15.56 -22.28
C ARG A 332 -4.21 -14.36 -21.35
N GLN A 333 -3.63 -14.48 -20.17
CA GLN A 333 -3.56 -13.38 -19.20
C GLN A 333 -2.74 -12.21 -19.75
N TYR A 334 -1.60 -12.47 -20.42
CA TYR A 334 -0.83 -11.41 -21.08
C TYR A 334 -1.61 -10.66 -22.17
N LEU A 335 -2.48 -11.34 -22.92
CA LEU A 335 -3.32 -10.68 -23.93
C LEU A 335 -4.44 -9.82 -23.32
N LEU A 336 -4.98 -10.22 -22.17
CA LEU A 336 -6.06 -9.50 -21.48
C LEU A 336 -5.54 -8.37 -20.59
N LEU A 337 -4.28 -8.44 -20.16
CA LEU A 337 -3.67 -7.49 -19.23
C LEU A 337 -3.74 -6.03 -19.70
N PRO A 338 -3.46 -5.69 -20.98
CA PRO A 338 -3.60 -4.31 -21.44
C PRO A 338 -5.00 -3.75 -21.25
N PHE A 339 -6.04 -4.54 -21.51
CA PHE A 339 -7.42 -4.13 -21.30
C PHE A 339 -7.69 -3.95 -19.80
N GLY A 340 -7.33 -4.93 -18.97
CA GLY A 340 -7.57 -4.84 -17.54
C GLY A 340 -6.89 -3.62 -16.91
N VAL A 341 -5.63 -3.33 -17.25
CA VAL A 341 -4.90 -2.15 -16.75
C VAL A 341 -5.52 -0.86 -17.28
N SER A 342 -5.82 -0.79 -18.58
CA SER A 342 -6.42 0.38 -19.21
C SER A 342 -7.88 0.64 -18.84
N TYR A 343 -8.55 -0.24 -18.09
CA TYR A 343 -9.93 0.00 -17.65
C TYR A 343 -10.11 -0.18 -16.13
N LEU A 344 -9.04 -0.48 -15.39
CA LEU A 344 -9.08 -0.57 -13.94
C LEU A 344 -9.51 0.77 -13.30
N TYR A 345 -9.17 1.92 -13.91
CA TYR A 345 -9.60 3.22 -13.39
C TYR A 345 -11.12 3.39 -13.34
N VAL A 346 -11.87 2.73 -14.24
CA VAL A 346 -13.35 2.74 -14.18
C VAL A 346 -13.86 2.05 -12.92
N VAL A 347 -13.20 0.96 -12.51
CA VAL A 347 -13.49 0.30 -11.22
C VAL A 347 -13.09 1.20 -10.05
N LEU A 348 -11.93 1.86 -10.15
CA LEU A 348 -11.43 2.76 -9.11
C LEU A 348 -12.30 4.02 -8.96
N PHE A 349 -12.98 4.49 -10.01
CA PHE A 349 -13.93 5.59 -9.94
C PHE A 349 -15.00 5.35 -8.86
N PHE A 350 -15.59 4.14 -8.82
CA PHE A 350 -16.56 3.78 -7.78
C PHE A 350 -15.95 3.78 -6.37
N SER A 351 -14.66 3.45 -6.27
CA SER A 351 -13.91 3.52 -5.00
C SER A 351 -13.76 4.96 -4.55
N ILE A 352 -13.47 5.89 -5.47
CA ILE A 352 -13.33 7.32 -5.19
C ILE A 352 -14.67 7.92 -4.79
N VAL A 353 -15.75 7.65 -5.53
CA VAL A 353 -17.11 8.13 -5.20
C VAL A 353 -17.52 7.65 -3.81
N MET A 354 -17.31 6.36 -3.52
CA MET A 354 -17.57 5.79 -2.18
C MET A 354 -16.74 6.48 -1.10
N ALA A 355 -15.47 6.77 -1.35
CA ALA A 355 -14.59 7.44 -0.41
C ALA A 355 -15.06 8.87 -0.09
N PHE A 356 -15.43 9.65 -1.12
CA PHE A 356 -15.98 11.00 -0.92
C PHE A 356 -17.28 10.97 -0.12
N TRP A 357 -18.18 10.03 -0.43
CA TRP A 357 -19.41 9.85 0.34
C TRP A 357 -19.11 9.58 1.82
N ARG A 358 -18.27 8.58 2.12
CA ARG A 358 -17.89 8.25 3.51
C ARG A 358 -17.17 9.38 4.22
N TRP A 359 -16.30 10.11 3.52
CA TRP A 359 -15.57 11.25 4.07
C TRP A 359 -16.50 12.41 4.44
N LEU A 360 -17.47 12.73 3.58
CA LEU A 360 -18.48 13.78 3.82
C LEU A 360 -19.40 13.44 5.00
N PHE A 361 -19.73 12.16 5.21
CA PHE A 361 -20.55 11.69 6.32
C PHE A 361 -19.75 11.26 7.56
N HIS A 362 -18.43 11.53 7.60
CA HIS A 362 -17.54 11.19 8.72
C HIS A 362 -17.54 9.71 9.14
N GLU A 363 -17.78 8.79 8.20
CA GLU A 363 -17.77 7.35 8.46
C GLU A 363 -16.34 6.79 8.50
N ASN A 364 -15.67 6.93 9.64
CA ASN A 364 -14.30 6.45 9.85
C ASN A 364 -14.20 4.98 10.29
N SER A 365 -15.29 4.21 10.15
CA SER A 365 -15.29 2.80 10.54
C SER A 365 -14.24 1.99 9.75
N TRP A 366 -13.45 1.20 10.49
CA TRP A 366 -12.51 0.27 9.89
C TRP A 366 -13.29 -0.91 9.31
N ILE A 367 -13.56 -0.86 8.00
CA ILE A 367 -14.22 -1.95 7.28
C ILE A 367 -13.13 -2.93 6.83
N LYS A 368 -13.10 -4.12 7.45
CA LYS A 368 -12.15 -5.19 7.15
C LYS A 368 -12.29 -5.71 5.72
N THR A 369 -11.16 -6.03 5.08
CA THR A 369 -11.10 -7.00 3.98
C THR A 369 -10.80 -8.38 4.56
N GLU A 370 -11.79 -9.28 4.59
CA GLU A 370 -11.55 -10.68 4.97
C GLU A 370 -10.68 -11.37 3.91
N HIS A 371 -9.51 -11.86 4.33
CA HIS A 371 -8.60 -12.74 3.59
C HIS A 371 -9.00 -14.21 3.81
N GLY A 372 -8.63 -15.12 2.92
CA GLY A 372 -8.78 -16.57 3.16
C GLY A 372 -10.15 -17.23 2.94
N LYS A 373 -11.21 -16.51 2.54
CA LYS A 373 -12.43 -17.15 2.01
C LYS A 373 -12.37 -17.21 0.48
N GLY A 374 -11.66 -18.22 0.00
CA GLY A 374 -11.65 -18.64 -1.40
C GLY A 374 -12.95 -19.27 -1.83
#